data_AF-A0AAV4BX69-F1
#
_entry.id   AF-A0AAV4BX69-F1
#
_cell.length_a   1.000
_cell.length_b   1.000
_cell.length_c   1.000
_cell.angle_alpha   90.00
_cell.angle_beta   90.00
_cell.angle_gamma   90.00
#
_symmetry.space_group_name_H-M   'P 1'
#
loop_
_entity.id
_entity.type
_entity.pdbx_description
1 polymer ?
#
loop_
_entity_poly.entity_id
_entity_poly.type
_entity_poly.pdbx_seq_one_letter_code
_entity_poly.pdbx_strand_id
1 'polypeptide(L)'
;MLVRLDALINWGSNSFKPKKSRSLSIRKGKLDEDVCFKVTSQDMQTFSQEPVKFFVRWYHLTLKNTKLGFEALEHASIDLEARDKCSFPGKYKL
;
A
#
# COMPACT_ATOMS: atom_id res chain seq x y z
N MET A 1 -9.41 3.74 -18.96
CA MET A 1 -9.16 5.19 -18.77
C MET A 1 -10.19 5.73 -17.79
N LEU A 2 -9.80 6.48 -16.76
CA LEU A 2 -10.70 6.98 -15.72
C LEU A 2 -11.19 8.42 -16.01
N VAL A 3 -11.98 8.57 -17.08
CA VAL A 3 -12.38 9.89 -17.64
C VAL A 3 -13.03 10.82 -16.62
N ARG A 4 -13.90 10.29 -15.74
CA ARG A 4 -14.59 11.09 -14.72
C ARG A 4 -13.64 11.57 -13.62
N LEU A 5 -12.62 10.79 -13.29
CA LEU A 5 -11.59 11.18 -12.33
C LEU A 5 -10.72 12.30 -12.91
N ASP A 6 -10.34 12.19 -14.18
CA ASP A 6 -9.58 13.25 -14.88
C ASP A 6 -10.35 14.58 -14.90
N ALA A 7 -11.66 14.54 -15.14
CA ALA A 7 -12.51 15.74 -15.08
C ALA A 7 -12.52 16.39 -13.68
N LEU A 8 -12.59 15.59 -12.61
CA LEU A 8 -12.58 16.07 -11.23
C LEU A 8 -11.21 16.63 -10.81
N ILE A 9 -10.12 15.99 -11.24
CA ILE A 9 -8.75 16.46 -11.02
C ILE A 9 -8.56 17.84 -11.67
N ASN A 10 -8.99 17.97 -12.92
CA ASN A 10 -8.93 19.23 -13.67
C ASN A 10 -9.79 20.32 -13.03
N TRP A 11 -11.00 19.99 -12.57
CA TRP A 11 -11.90 20.94 -11.91
C TRP A 11 -11.34 21.45 -10.58
N GLY A 12 -10.71 20.58 -9.79
CA GLY A 12 -10.15 20.94 -8.49
C GLY A 12 -8.75 21.57 -8.53
N SER A 13 -8.15 21.79 -9.71
CA SER A 13 -6.73 22.19 -9.87
C SER A 13 -5.75 21.32 -9.07
N ASN A 14 -6.14 20.07 -8.77
CA ASN A 14 -5.30 19.15 -8.03
C ASN A 14 -4.35 18.43 -8.99
N SER A 15 -3.13 18.13 -8.56
CA SER A 15 -2.24 17.26 -9.32
C SER A 15 -2.33 15.83 -8.78
N PHE A 16 -2.92 14.93 -9.57
CA PHE A 16 -2.85 13.51 -9.27
C PHE A 16 -1.46 12.99 -9.64
N LYS A 17 -0.88 12.11 -8.80
CA LYS A 17 0.45 11.55 -9.01
C LYS A 17 0.34 10.05 -9.28
N PRO A 18 0.21 9.61 -10.56
CA PRO A 18 0.07 8.21 -10.92
C PRO A 18 1.17 7.32 -10.33
N LYS A 19 2.41 7.82 -10.28
CA LYS A 19 3.58 7.15 -9.67
C LYS A 19 3.44 6.88 -8.16
N LYS A 20 2.52 7.52 -7.44
CA LYS A 20 2.26 7.29 -6.00
C LYS A 20 1.02 6.44 -5.75
N SER A 21 0.34 5.99 -6.80
CA SER A 21 -0.91 5.25 -6.72
C SER A 21 -0.78 3.92 -7.46
N ARG A 22 -1.52 2.89 -7.03
CA ARG A 22 -1.47 1.54 -7.59
C ARG A 22 -2.85 1.17 -8.15
N SER A 23 -2.89 0.57 -9.33
CA SER A 23 -4.12 0.04 -9.91
C SER A 23 -4.45 -1.31 -9.27
N LEU A 24 -5.72 -1.48 -8.89
CA LEU A 24 -6.27 -2.70 -8.32
C LEU A 24 -7.68 -2.91 -8.91
N SER A 25 -7.85 -3.96 -9.72
CA SER A 25 -9.13 -4.36 -10.28
C SER A 25 -9.53 -5.71 -9.70
N ILE A 26 -10.74 -5.80 -9.15
CA ILE A 26 -11.25 -7.05 -8.60
C ILE A 26 -12.48 -7.46 -9.41
N ARG A 27 -12.42 -8.64 -10.04
CA ARG A 27 -13.55 -9.23 -10.77
C ARG A 27 -13.89 -10.59 -10.19
N LYS A 28 -15.16 -10.78 -9.81
CA LYS A 28 -15.66 -12.03 -9.20
C LYS A 28 -14.79 -12.52 -8.02
N GLY A 29 -14.32 -11.59 -7.19
CA GLY A 29 -13.49 -11.89 -6.01
C GLY A 29 -12.04 -12.25 -6.31
N LYS A 30 -11.59 -12.16 -7.56
CA LYS A 30 -10.19 -12.37 -7.95
C LYS A 30 -9.56 -11.06 -8.42
N LEU A 31 -8.26 -10.93 -8.16
CA LEU A 31 -7.46 -9.84 -8.72
C LEU A 31 -7.39 -10.04 -10.24
N ASP A 32 -7.73 -8.98 -10.97
CA ASP A 32 -7.63 -8.90 -12.43
C ASP A 32 -6.37 -8.10 -12.76
N GLU A 33 -5.25 -8.81 -12.98
CA GLU A 33 -3.93 -8.22 -13.21
C GLU A 33 -3.78 -7.61 -14.61
N ASP A 34 -4.67 -7.98 -15.54
CA ASP A 34 -4.65 -7.49 -16.93
C ASP A 34 -5.18 -6.05 -17.04
N VAL A 35 -5.81 -5.54 -15.99
CA VAL A 35 -6.42 -4.21 -15.98
C VAL A 35 -5.48 -3.18 -15.37
N CYS A 36 -4.83 -2.40 -16.23
CA CYS A 36 -4.11 -1.19 -15.86
C CYS A 36 -5.00 0.07 -16.01
N PHE A 37 -5.11 0.86 -14.94
CA PHE A 37 -5.77 2.16 -15.01
C PHE A 37 -4.82 3.23 -15.55
N LYS A 38 -5.40 4.16 -16.32
CA LYS A 38 -4.73 5.37 -16.80
C LYS A 38 -5.42 6.59 -16.19
N VAL A 39 -4.61 7.50 -15.63
CA VAL A 39 -5.04 8.79 -15.08
C VAL A 39 -4.12 9.86 -15.65
N THR A 40 -4.71 10.95 -16.17
CA THR A 40 -3.99 12.06 -16.79
C THR A 40 -3.04 11.58 -17.89
N SER A 41 -3.52 10.65 -18.72
CA SER A 41 -2.78 10.00 -19.83
C SER A 41 -1.51 9.24 -19.42
N GLN A 42 -1.28 9.00 -18.13
CA GLN A 42 -0.17 8.18 -17.63
C GLN A 42 -0.69 6.83 -17.10
N ASP A 43 0.10 5.79 -17.33
CA ASP A 43 -0.17 4.46 -16.79
C ASP A 43 0.13 4.42 -15.27
N MET A 44 -0.80 3.87 -14.50
CA MET A 44 -0.57 3.55 -13.09
C MET A 44 0.09 2.18 -12.99
N GLN A 45 1.06 2.04 -12.10
CA GLN A 45 1.65 0.74 -11.77
C GLN A 45 0.58 -0.16 -11.14
N THR A 46 0.60 -1.45 -11.48
CA THR A 46 -0.29 -2.42 -10.83
C THR A 46 0.20 -2.73 -9.43
N PHE A 47 -0.73 -3.14 -8.58
CA PHE A 47 -0.40 -3.60 -7.23
C PHE A 47 0.56 -4.81 -7.24
N SER A 48 0.48 -5.68 -8.25
CA SER A 48 1.36 -6.84 -8.43
C SER A 48 2.81 -6.43 -8.79
N GLN A 49 2.97 -5.37 -9.60
CA GLN A 49 4.29 -4.84 -9.99
C GLN A 49 5.00 -4.09 -8.85
N GLU A 50 4.28 -3.21 -8.16
CA GLU A 50 4.85 -2.41 -7.07
C GLU A 50 3.90 -2.36 -5.87
N PRO A 51 3.94 -3.39 -4.99
CA PRO A 51 3.05 -3.49 -3.86
C PRO A 51 3.29 -2.33 -2.88
N VAL A 52 2.19 -1.82 -2.32
CA VAL A 52 2.27 -0.78 -1.31
C VAL A 52 2.84 -1.37 -0.02
N LYS A 53 3.97 -0.83 0.42
CA LYS A 53 4.76 -1.36 1.55
C LYS A 53 4.00 -1.36 2.89
N PHE A 54 3.09 -0.41 3.08
CA PHE A 54 2.31 -0.29 4.31
C PHE A 54 0.83 -0.11 3.98
N PHE A 55 0.02 -1.11 4.31
CA PHE A 55 -1.40 -0.92 4.50
C PHE A 55 -1.63 -0.55 5.95
N VAL A 56 -2.36 0.55 6.19
CA VAL A 56 -2.61 1.09 7.53
C VAL A 56 -3.33 0.05 8.42
N ARG A 57 -4.10 -0.85 7.83
CA ARG A 57 -4.83 -1.89 8.56
C ARG A 57 -5.03 -3.14 7.72
N TRP A 58 -4.61 -4.27 8.26
CA TRP A 58 -4.93 -5.60 7.74
C TRP A 58 -6.26 -6.06 8.31
N TYR A 59 -7.10 -6.66 7.46
CA TYR A 59 -8.36 -7.25 7.88
C TYR A 59 -8.30 -8.75 7.66
N HIS A 60 -8.59 -9.51 8.71
CA HIS A 60 -8.68 -10.95 8.61
C HIS A 60 -9.98 -11.36 7.92
N LEU A 61 -9.96 -12.41 7.10
CA LEU A 61 -11.13 -12.94 6.35
C LEU A 61 -12.32 -13.29 7.25
N THR A 62 -12.05 -13.56 8.53
CA THR A 62 -13.06 -13.89 9.54
C THR A 62 -13.81 -12.64 10.04
N LEU A 63 -13.38 -11.44 9.63
CA LEU A 63 -13.83 -10.13 10.14
C LEU A 63 -13.72 -9.98 11.67
N LYS A 64 -13.00 -10.90 12.31
CA LYS A 64 -12.74 -10.90 13.75
C LYS A 64 -11.35 -10.34 14.00
N ASN A 65 -11.29 -9.34 14.87
CA ASN A 65 -10.06 -8.65 15.23
C ASN A 65 -9.26 -9.34 16.34
N THR A 66 -9.69 -10.53 16.78
CA THR A 66 -9.09 -11.24 17.92
C THR A 66 -7.62 -11.62 17.71
N LYS A 67 -7.19 -11.79 16.47
CA LYS A 67 -5.79 -12.14 16.12
C LYS A 67 -4.88 -10.94 15.89
N LEU A 68 -5.45 -9.76 15.62
CA LEU A 68 -4.68 -8.56 15.25
C LEU A 68 -3.70 -8.13 16.35
N GLY A 69 -4.07 -8.29 17.63
CA GLY A 69 -3.17 -7.97 18.74
C GLY A 69 -1.96 -8.90 18.82
N PHE A 70 -2.15 -10.19 18.53
CA PHE A 70 -1.06 -11.17 18.51
C PHE A 70 -0.13 -10.96 17.31
N GLU A 71 -0.71 -10.70 16.12
CA GLU A 71 0.06 -10.39 14.91
C GLU A 71 0.88 -9.09 15.08
N ALA A 72 0.31 -8.06 15.71
CA ALA A 72 1.03 -6.82 16.00
C ALA A 72 2.21 -7.04 16.97
N LEU A 73 2.03 -7.88 18.00
CA LEU A 73 3.11 -8.25 18.92
C LEU A 73 4.20 -9.05 18.20
N GLU A 74 3.83 -10.01 17.36
CA GLU A 74 4.76 -10.81 16.57
C GLU A 74 5.59 -9.94 15.61
N HIS A 75 4.93 -9.04 14.87
CA HIS A 75 5.61 -8.09 14.00
C HIS A 75 6.56 -7.16 14.77
N ALA A 76 6.14 -6.66 15.94
CA ALA A 76 6.98 -5.82 16.78
C ALA A 76 8.22 -6.59 17.28
N SER A 77 8.07 -7.85 17.68
CA SER A 77 9.18 -8.72 18.08
C SER A 77 10.16 -8.94 16.94
N ILE A 78 9.68 -9.27 15.74
CA ILE A 78 10.52 -9.46 14.54
C ILE A 78 11.28 -8.17 14.21
N ASP A 79 10.60 -7.02 14.24
CA ASP A 79 11.21 -5.72 13.95
C ASP A 79 12.28 -5.33 14.98
N LEU A 80 12.05 -5.63 16.27
CA LEU A 80 13.01 -5.39 17.34
C LEU A 80 14.24 -6.30 17.20
N GLU A 81 14.05 -7.58 16.91
CA GLU A 81 15.16 -8.49 16.64
C GLU A 81 15.97 -8.10 15.41
N ALA A 82 15.29 -7.67 14.34
CA ALA A 82 15.97 -7.20 13.13
C ALA A 82 16.77 -5.92 13.42
N ARG A 83 16.25 -5.01 14.24
CA ARG A 83 16.97 -3.82 14.70
C ARG A 83 18.17 -4.15 15.59
N ASP A 84 18.04 -5.14 16.46
CA ASP A 84 19.14 -5.59 17.34
C ASP A 84 20.28 -6.22 16.51
N LYS A 85 19.93 -6.99 15.47
CA LYS A 85 20.87 -7.62 14.53
C LYS A 85 21.54 -6.60 13.59
N CYS A 86 20.89 -5.47 13.30
CA CYS A 86 21.52 -4.37 12.58
C CYS A 86 22.33 -3.53 13.56
N SER A 87 23.65 -3.48 13.41
CA SER A 87 24.52 -2.58 14.18
C SER A 87 24.19 -1.12 13.86
N PHE A 88 23.12 -0.59 14.47
CA PHE A 88 22.72 0.80 14.29
C PHE A 88 23.86 1.66 14.84
N PRO A 89 24.42 2.60 14.06
CA PRO A 89 25.44 3.52 14.54
C PRO A 89 24.77 4.56 15.46
N GLY A 90 24.31 4.13 16.62
CA GLY A 90 23.89 4.98 17.72
C GLY A 90 25.02 5.01 18.73
N LYS A 91 25.97 5.94 18.59
CA LYS A 91 26.87 6.24 19.70
C LYS A 91 26.00 6.73 20.86
N TYR A 92 25.99 5.98 21.95
CA TYR A 92 25.61 6.51 23.26
C TYR A 92 26.50 7.72 23.54
N LYS A 93 25.94 8.92 23.54
CA LYS A 93 26.65 10.12 23.99
C LYS A 93 26.53 10.15 25.51
N LEU A 94 27.62 9.80 26.20
CA LEU A 94 27.84 10.20 27.59
C LEU A 94 27.90 11.74 27.66
#